data_AF-A0A8J3DUG1-F1
#
_entry.id   AF-A0A8J3DUG1-F1
#
_cell.length_a   1.000
_cell.length_b   1.000
_cell.length_c   1.000
_cell.angle_alpha   90.00
_cell.angle_beta   90.00
_cell.angle_gamma   90.00
#
_symmetry.space_group_name_H-M   'P 1'
#
loop_
_entity.id
_entity.type
_entity.pdbx_description
1 polymer ?
#
loop_
_entity_poly.entity_id
_entity_poly.type
_entity_poly.pdbx_seq_one_letter_code
_entity_poly.pdbx_strand_id
1 'polypeptide(L)'
;MGINGVFQTNSIQERLNSWQRAIIKRDTAQAKQMLVELENQSIHSMPTCQMRGYYHLLRYGHYVFIREFDEAKLCFNELEEYLSSFNTEEMFLFYLFRGMDYRINSERNQEALALYQKAEKLIPSIDQDALTAELYYQTAAVLFELIKSFDSFMYLQKAYTLFENMEDYARLSGCEMLIGLNCIDMHQYEEAERRFHLALKQANKTNDISLKNLAYHDLSLP
;
A
#
# COMPACT_ATOMS: atom_id res chain seq x y z
N MET A 1 4.55 16.55 -36.52
CA MET A 1 5.18 16.31 -35.21
C MET A 1 4.27 15.61 -34.18
N GLY A 2 2.96 15.43 -34.41
CA GLY A 2 2.03 14.96 -33.36
C GLY A 2 1.95 13.45 -33.08
N ILE A 3 2.42 12.58 -33.98
CA ILE A 3 2.17 11.13 -33.84
C ILE A 3 3.22 10.46 -32.93
N ASN A 4 4.51 10.75 -33.13
CA ASN A 4 5.58 10.14 -32.32
C ASN A 4 5.58 10.60 -30.85
N GLY A 5 5.19 11.85 -30.58
CA GLY A 5 5.09 12.38 -29.20
C GLY A 5 3.96 11.73 -28.39
N VAL A 6 2.82 11.44 -29.02
CA VAL A 6 1.69 10.75 -28.37
C VAL A 6 2.05 9.29 -28.07
N PHE A 7 2.71 8.59 -29.00
CA PHE A 7 3.16 7.21 -28.76
C PHE A 7 4.20 7.10 -27.62
N GLN A 8 5.15 8.04 -27.56
CA GLN A 8 6.13 8.07 -26.47
C GLN A 8 5.48 8.39 -25.11
N THR A 9 4.52 9.33 -25.09
CA THR A 9 3.73 9.69 -23.89
C THR A 9 2.96 8.48 -23.34
N ASN A 10 2.26 7.74 -24.20
CA ASN A 10 1.50 6.56 -23.80
C ASN A 10 2.42 5.46 -23.23
N SER A 11 3.59 5.24 -23.83
CA SER A 11 4.55 4.24 -23.35
C SER A 11 5.10 4.52 -21.94
N ILE A 12 5.30 5.80 -21.59
CA ILE A 12 5.79 6.18 -20.26
C ILE A 12 4.67 6.04 -19.22
N GLN A 13 3.45 6.48 -19.56
CA GLN A 13 2.30 6.34 -18.66
C GLN A 13 2.03 4.87 -18.31
N GLU A 14 2.09 3.98 -19.29
CA GLU A 14 1.92 2.54 -19.09
C GLU A 14 2.98 1.95 -18.14
N ARG A 15 4.22 2.43 -18.22
CA ARG A 15 5.30 2.02 -17.31
C ARG A 15 5.07 2.55 -15.89
N LEU A 16 4.65 3.81 -15.73
CA LEU A 16 4.29 4.37 -14.42
C LEU A 16 3.11 3.60 -13.80
N ASN A 17 2.06 3.31 -14.57
CA ASN A 17 0.92 2.51 -14.11
C ASN A 17 1.33 1.08 -13.74
N SER A 18 2.25 0.47 -14.50
CA SER A 18 2.79 -0.84 -14.16
C SER A 18 3.62 -0.81 -12.88
N TRP A 19 4.36 0.28 -12.65
CA TRP A 19 5.15 0.48 -11.43
C TRP A 19 4.26 0.68 -10.21
N GLN A 20 3.20 1.49 -10.33
CA GLN A 20 2.15 1.62 -9.32
C GLN A 20 1.60 0.25 -8.91
N ARG A 21 1.22 -0.60 -9.88
CA ARG A 21 0.72 -1.95 -9.58
C ARG A 21 1.75 -2.79 -8.84
N ALA A 22 3.03 -2.74 -9.23
CA ALA A 22 4.10 -3.47 -8.53
C ALA A 22 4.28 -2.98 -7.09
N ILE A 23 4.24 -1.66 -6.86
CA ILE A 23 4.31 -1.05 -5.52
C ILE A 23 3.14 -1.53 -4.66
N ILE A 24 1.91 -1.44 -5.17
CA ILE A 24 0.69 -1.78 -4.42
C ILE A 24 0.61 -3.28 -4.12
N LYS A 25 1.03 -4.14 -5.05
CA LYS A 25 1.18 -5.59 -4.83
C LYS A 25 2.35 -5.95 -3.91
N ARG A 26 3.17 -4.97 -3.52
CA ARG A 26 4.39 -5.16 -2.73
C ARG A 26 5.38 -6.14 -3.36
N ASP A 27 5.39 -6.21 -4.69
CA ASP A 27 6.44 -6.92 -5.42
C ASP A 27 7.72 -6.07 -5.39
N THR A 28 8.45 -6.18 -4.29
CA THR A 28 9.64 -5.36 -4.03
C THR A 28 10.73 -5.55 -5.09
N ALA A 29 10.87 -6.77 -5.62
CA ALA A 29 11.83 -7.08 -6.66
C ALA A 29 11.47 -6.36 -7.97
N GLN A 30 10.22 -6.51 -8.42
CA GLN A 30 9.74 -5.83 -9.63
C GLN A 30 9.73 -4.30 -9.45
N ALA A 31 9.24 -3.80 -8.32
CA ALA A 31 9.16 -2.37 -8.05
C ALA A 31 10.56 -1.72 -8.06
N LYS A 32 11.58 -2.42 -7.54
CA LYS A 32 12.97 -1.93 -7.54
C LYS A 32 13.58 -1.96 -8.94
N GLN A 33 13.33 -3.02 -9.72
CA GLN A 33 13.75 -3.07 -11.11
C GLN A 33 13.18 -1.88 -11.90
N MET A 34 11.88 -1.62 -11.77
CA MET A 34 11.21 -0.54 -12.49
C MET A 34 11.71 0.85 -12.06
N LEU A 35 12.02 1.05 -10.76
CA LEU A 35 12.66 2.27 -10.28
C LEU A 35 13.98 2.53 -11.02
N VAL A 36 14.88 1.55 -11.07
CA VAL A 36 16.17 1.67 -11.75
C VAL A 36 15.99 1.99 -13.24
N GLU A 37 15.07 1.31 -13.92
CA GLU A 37 14.81 1.58 -15.32
C GLU A 37 14.22 2.97 -15.59
N LEU A 38 13.44 3.51 -14.64
CA LEU A 38 12.87 4.86 -14.73
C LEU A 38 13.88 5.95 -14.36
N GLU A 39 14.76 5.71 -13.39
CA GLU A 39 15.86 6.64 -13.02
C GLU A 39 16.90 6.77 -14.13
N ASN A 40 17.13 5.70 -14.90
CA ASN A 40 17.97 5.74 -16.10
C ASN A 40 17.37 6.61 -17.23
N GLN A 41 16.09 6.98 -17.13
CA GLN A 41 15.44 7.92 -18.05
C GLN A 41 15.41 9.31 -17.43
N SER A 42 15.80 10.33 -18.20
CA SER A 42 15.74 11.71 -17.71
C SER A 42 14.30 12.07 -17.35
N ILE A 43 14.06 12.61 -16.16
CA ILE A 43 12.74 13.12 -15.78
C ILE A 43 12.24 14.21 -16.76
N HIS A 44 13.17 14.93 -17.40
CA HIS A 44 12.84 15.91 -18.45
C HIS A 44 12.36 15.26 -19.76
N SER A 45 12.57 13.95 -19.93
CA SER A 45 11.95 13.17 -21.01
C SER A 45 10.47 12.90 -20.77
N MET A 46 9.95 13.15 -19.55
CA MET A 46 8.51 13.08 -19.27
C MET A 46 7.83 14.36 -19.79
N PRO A 47 6.92 14.24 -20.77
CA PRO A 47 6.46 15.38 -21.54
C PRO A 47 5.54 16.33 -20.76
N THR A 48 4.85 15.86 -19.71
CA THR A 48 3.85 16.66 -18.98
C THR A 48 4.22 16.87 -17.51
N CYS A 49 3.75 17.97 -16.93
CA CYS A 49 3.89 18.24 -15.49
C CYS A 49 3.23 17.14 -14.65
N GLN A 50 2.04 16.69 -15.08
CA GLN A 50 1.30 15.61 -14.44
C GLN A 50 2.11 14.31 -14.38
N MET A 51 2.77 13.90 -15.47
CA MET A 51 3.59 12.68 -15.48
C MET A 51 4.79 12.78 -14.54
N ARG A 52 5.44 13.95 -14.46
CA ARG A 52 6.53 14.17 -13.51
C ARG A 52 6.03 14.10 -12.06
N GLY A 53 4.89 14.74 -11.78
CA GLY A 53 4.24 14.65 -10.48
C GLY A 53 3.89 13.21 -10.10
N TYR A 54 3.32 12.45 -11.02
CA TYR A 54 2.97 11.05 -10.79
C TYR A 54 4.22 10.18 -10.57
N TYR A 55 5.30 10.41 -11.32
CA TYR A 55 6.58 9.75 -11.08
C TYR A 55 7.14 10.02 -9.68
N HIS A 56 7.21 11.29 -9.26
CA HIS A 56 7.68 11.63 -7.91
C HIS A 56 6.78 11.03 -6.83
N LEU A 57 5.46 10.98 -7.06
CA LEU A 57 4.51 10.35 -6.15
C LEU A 57 4.78 8.86 -5.99
N LEU A 58 4.97 8.13 -7.10
CA LEU A 58 5.29 6.70 -7.07
C LEU A 58 6.67 6.43 -6.45
N ARG A 59 7.65 7.31 -6.70
CA ARG A 59 8.98 7.21 -6.08
C ARG A 59 8.91 7.40 -4.57
N TYR A 60 8.17 8.39 -4.09
CA TYR A 60 7.87 8.56 -2.67
C TYR A 60 7.20 7.31 -2.09
N GLY A 61 6.12 6.83 -2.74
CA GLY A 61 5.43 5.62 -2.32
C GLY A 61 6.34 4.40 -2.25
N HIS A 62 7.19 4.18 -3.25
CA HIS A 62 8.16 3.10 -3.30
C HIS A 62 9.02 3.05 -2.03
N TYR A 63 9.68 4.16 -1.70
CA TYR A 63 10.55 4.25 -0.54
C TYR A 63 9.79 4.12 0.79
N VAL A 64 8.57 4.65 0.88
CA VAL A 64 7.67 4.42 2.04
C VAL A 64 7.37 2.93 2.22
N PHE A 65 7.05 2.21 1.15
CA PHE A 65 6.71 0.78 1.21
C PHE A 65 7.90 -0.10 1.62
N ILE A 66 9.10 0.18 1.09
CA ILE A 66 10.31 -0.59 1.43
C ILE A 66 10.99 -0.11 2.72
N ARG A 67 10.42 0.90 3.38
CA ARG A 67 10.87 1.46 4.66
C ARG A 67 12.24 2.15 4.62
N GLU A 68 12.58 2.70 3.45
CA GLU A 68 13.75 3.57 3.24
C GLU A 68 13.32 5.03 3.47
N PHE A 69 13.20 5.41 4.75
CA PHE A 69 12.50 6.64 5.14
C PHE A 69 13.30 7.93 4.91
N ASP A 70 14.62 7.85 4.91
CA ASP A 70 15.47 9.00 4.58
C ASP A 70 15.30 9.37 3.10
N GLU A 71 15.25 8.37 2.22
CA GLU A 71 14.97 8.49 0.80
C GLU A 71 13.53 8.98 0.55
N ALA A 72 12.55 8.43 1.28
CA ALA A 72 11.18 8.89 1.21
C ALA A 72 11.05 10.39 1.56
N LYS A 73 11.77 10.84 2.59
CA LYS A 73 11.78 12.26 2.99
C LYS A 73 12.37 13.16 1.91
N LEU A 74 13.44 12.73 1.23
CA LEU A 74 14.00 13.47 0.09
C LEU A 74 12.99 13.55 -1.06
N CYS A 75 12.35 12.43 -1.40
CA CYS A 75 11.33 12.38 -2.45
C CYS A 75 10.12 13.27 -2.14
N PHE A 76 9.73 13.38 -0.87
CA PHE A 76 8.61 14.23 -0.47
C PHE A 76 8.86 15.70 -0.78
N ASN A 77 10.08 16.20 -0.58
CA ASN A 77 10.42 17.59 -0.89
C ASN A 77 10.28 17.89 -2.40
N GLU A 78 10.65 16.93 -3.26
CA GLU A 78 10.46 17.04 -4.72
C GLU A 78 8.97 16.96 -5.11
N LEU A 79 8.19 16.19 -4.35
CA LEU A 79 6.76 15.97 -4.58
C LEU A 79 5.91 17.21 -4.32
N GLU A 80 6.30 18.04 -3.34
CA GLU A 80 5.51 19.19 -2.87
C GLU A 80 5.15 20.16 -4.01
N GLU A 81 6.06 20.36 -4.96
CA GLU A 81 5.84 21.25 -6.11
C GLU A 81 4.70 20.79 -7.03
N TYR A 82 4.38 19.50 -7.03
CA TYR A 82 3.41 18.88 -7.93
C TYR A 82 2.05 18.63 -7.31
N LEU A 83 1.88 18.78 -5.99
CA LEU A 83 0.63 18.44 -5.28
C LEU A 83 -0.60 19.16 -5.84
N SER A 84 -0.43 20.41 -6.29
CA SER A 84 -1.52 21.20 -6.88
C SER A 84 -1.99 20.68 -8.25
N SER A 85 -1.21 19.81 -8.89
CA SER A 85 -1.50 19.24 -10.21
C SER A 85 -2.17 17.87 -10.16
N PHE A 86 -2.35 17.29 -8.97
CA PHE A 86 -2.84 15.93 -8.84
C PHE A 86 -4.31 15.79 -9.19
N ASN A 87 -4.60 14.76 -9.98
CA ASN A 87 -5.96 14.27 -10.18
C ASN A 87 -6.45 13.47 -8.96
N THR A 88 -7.69 12.98 -9.03
CA THR A 88 -8.32 12.25 -7.93
C THR A 88 -7.57 10.98 -7.52
N GLU A 89 -7.06 10.20 -8.48
CA GLU A 89 -6.30 8.97 -8.19
C GLU A 89 -4.92 9.27 -7.60
N GLU A 90 -4.23 10.27 -8.13
CA GLU A 90 -2.94 10.74 -7.61
C GLU A 90 -3.10 11.31 -6.18
N MET A 91 -4.18 12.03 -5.90
CA MET A 91 -4.51 12.48 -4.54
C MET A 91 -4.85 11.32 -3.59
N PHE A 92 -5.54 10.29 -4.09
CA PHE A 92 -5.80 9.07 -3.31
C PHE A 92 -4.48 8.39 -2.89
N LEU A 93 -3.59 8.16 -3.85
CA LEU A 93 -2.27 7.56 -3.61
C LEU A 93 -1.44 8.41 -2.66
N PHE A 94 -1.46 9.74 -2.83
CA PHE A 94 -0.79 10.66 -1.93
C PHE A 94 -1.23 10.48 -0.49
N TYR A 95 -2.55 10.46 -0.24
CA TYR A 95 -3.07 10.24 1.11
C TYR A 95 -2.72 8.85 1.66
N LEU A 96 -2.75 7.81 0.83
CA LEU A 96 -2.35 6.45 1.20
C LEU A 96 -0.88 6.42 1.63
N PHE A 97 0.05 6.90 0.77
CA PHE A 97 1.48 6.86 1.04
C PHE A 97 1.86 7.76 2.22
N ARG A 98 1.27 8.95 2.31
CA ARG A 98 1.52 9.86 3.43
C ARG A 98 1.01 9.32 4.76
N GLY A 99 -0.12 8.61 4.76
CA GLY A 99 -0.62 7.92 5.94
C GLY A 99 0.31 6.80 6.39
N MET A 100 0.88 6.06 5.44
CA MET A 100 1.86 4.99 5.73
C MET A 100 3.16 5.54 6.33
N ASP A 101 3.65 6.65 5.77
CA ASP A 101 4.79 7.40 6.30
C ASP A 101 4.53 7.91 7.73
N TYR A 102 3.32 8.43 8.00
CA TYR A 102 2.99 8.90 9.34
C TYR A 102 2.97 7.77 10.37
N ARG A 103 2.48 6.58 10.01
CA ARG A 103 2.40 5.43 10.92
C ARG A 103 3.77 4.89 11.37
N ILE A 104 4.88 5.35 10.78
CA ILE A 104 6.24 5.00 11.27
C ILE A 104 6.43 5.48 12.71
N ASN A 105 5.85 6.63 13.06
CA ASN A 105 5.80 7.13 14.43
C ASN A 105 4.39 6.92 14.99
N SER A 106 4.25 6.04 15.98
CA SER A 106 2.97 5.73 16.61
C SER A 106 2.25 6.96 17.18
N GLU A 107 2.98 8.01 17.58
CA GLU A 107 2.39 9.28 18.03
C GLU A 107 1.54 9.97 16.95
N ARG A 108 1.77 9.63 15.68
CA ARG A 108 1.12 10.21 14.51
C ARG A 108 0.02 9.33 13.93
N ASN A 109 -0.36 8.26 14.63
CA ASN A 109 -1.39 7.33 14.17
C ASN A 109 -2.75 8.01 13.95
N GLN A 110 -3.08 9.03 14.73
CA GLN A 110 -4.28 9.82 14.49
C GLN A 110 -4.21 10.62 13.19
N GLU A 111 -3.04 11.19 12.86
CA GLU A 111 -2.83 11.90 11.59
C GLU A 111 -2.88 10.93 10.41
N ALA A 112 -2.28 9.75 10.54
CA ALA A 112 -2.34 8.69 9.53
C ALA A 112 -3.79 8.26 9.26
N LEU A 113 -4.58 8.02 10.30
CA LEU A 113 -6.00 7.69 10.17
C LEU A 113 -6.78 8.82 9.48
N ALA A 114 -6.51 10.09 9.79
CA ALA A 114 -7.15 11.22 9.14
C ALA A 114 -6.81 11.30 7.63
N LEU A 115 -5.60 10.91 7.23
CA LEU A 115 -5.22 10.81 5.81
C LEU A 115 -5.97 9.66 5.12
N TYR A 116 -6.06 8.49 5.75
CA TYR A 116 -6.82 7.38 5.19
C TYR A 116 -8.31 7.69 5.02
N GLN A 117 -8.91 8.43 5.95
CA GLN A 117 -10.29 8.92 5.81
C GLN A 117 -10.46 9.91 4.65
N LYS A 118 -9.42 10.69 4.32
CA LYS A 118 -9.44 11.53 3.12
C LYS A 118 -9.37 10.69 1.85
N ALA A 119 -8.52 9.65 1.82
CA ALA A 119 -8.44 8.71 0.71
C ALA A 119 -9.76 7.94 0.51
N GLU A 120 -10.40 7.51 1.61
CA GLU A 120 -11.64 6.73 1.55
C GLU A 120 -12.78 7.50 0.87
N LYS A 121 -12.85 8.82 1.07
CA LYS A 121 -13.82 9.70 0.39
C LYS A 121 -13.64 9.73 -1.13
N LEU A 122 -12.46 9.39 -1.64
CA LEU A 122 -12.17 9.39 -3.07
C LEU A 122 -12.49 8.05 -3.73
N ILE A 123 -12.70 6.96 -2.96
CA ILE A 123 -13.00 5.61 -3.47
C ILE A 123 -14.08 5.58 -4.56
N PRO A 124 -15.21 6.31 -4.47
CA PRO A 124 -16.23 6.28 -5.53
C PRO A 124 -15.72 6.72 -6.92
N SER A 125 -14.55 7.37 -6.98
CA SER A 125 -13.87 7.79 -8.20
C SER A 125 -12.64 6.93 -8.54
N ILE A 126 -12.35 5.89 -7.76
CA ILE A 126 -11.21 4.97 -7.95
C ILE A 126 -11.75 3.64 -8.47
N ASP A 127 -11.37 3.28 -9.69
CA ASP A 127 -11.75 2.01 -10.34
C ASP A 127 -10.64 0.95 -10.20
N GLN A 128 -10.14 0.77 -8.98
CA GLN A 128 -9.04 -0.15 -8.68
C GLN A 128 -9.23 -0.83 -7.33
N ASP A 129 -9.74 -2.06 -7.34
CA ASP A 129 -9.96 -2.86 -6.13
C ASP A 129 -8.69 -3.07 -5.30
N ALA A 130 -7.53 -3.20 -5.95
CA ALA A 130 -6.24 -3.35 -5.27
C ALA A 130 -5.89 -2.13 -4.40
N LEU A 131 -6.15 -0.92 -4.90
CA LEU A 131 -5.92 0.32 -4.15
C LEU A 131 -6.88 0.43 -2.96
N THR A 132 -8.14 0.11 -3.19
CA THR A 132 -9.18 0.14 -2.16
C THR A 132 -8.91 -0.89 -1.06
N ALA A 133 -8.52 -2.11 -1.43
CA ALA A 133 -8.15 -3.18 -0.49
C ALA A 133 -6.94 -2.78 0.36
N GLU A 134 -5.92 -2.18 -0.28
CA GLU A 134 -4.73 -1.70 0.43
C GLU A 134 -5.09 -0.60 1.43
N LEU A 135 -5.89 0.39 1.02
CA LEU A 135 -6.35 1.44 1.93
C LEU A 135 -7.10 0.87 3.14
N TYR A 136 -8.03 -0.06 2.93
CA TYR A 136 -8.76 -0.69 4.03
C TYR A 136 -7.83 -1.46 4.98
N TYR A 137 -6.84 -2.19 4.45
CA TYR A 137 -5.85 -2.84 5.28
C TYR A 137 -5.03 -1.84 6.10
N GLN A 138 -4.52 -0.77 5.47
CA GLN A 138 -3.72 0.24 6.17
C GLN A 138 -4.53 0.96 7.26
N THR A 139 -5.82 1.19 6.99
CA THR A 139 -6.77 1.77 7.94
C THR A 139 -6.99 0.83 9.12
N ALA A 140 -7.17 -0.47 8.88
CA ALA A 140 -7.29 -1.44 9.94
C ALA A 140 -6.02 -1.53 10.81
N ALA A 141 -4.85 -1.52 10.19
CA ALA A 141 -3.58 -1.58 10.90
C ALA A 141 -3.39 -0.37 11.83
N VAL A 142 -3.71 0.85 11.37
CA VAL A 142 -3.61 2.02 12.25
C VAL A 142 -4.68 2.01 13.36
N LEU A 143 -5.89 1.48 13.09
CA LEU A 143 -6.93 1.32 14.11
C LEU A 143 -6.52 0.31 15.18
N PHE A 144 -5.86 -0.78 14.79
CA PHE A 144 -5.29 -1.75 15.73
C PHE A 144 -4.25 -1.09 16.64
N GLU A 145 -3.30 -0.35 16.08
CA GLU A 145 -2.30 0.39 16.87
C GLU A 145 -2.91 1.48 17.78
N LEU A 146 -4.11 1.97 17.45
CA LEU A 146 -4.89 2.89 18.28
C LEU A 146 -5.78 2.18 19.32
N ILE A 147 -5.64 0.86 19.48
CA ILE A 147 -6.41 0.02 20.41
C ILE A 147 -7.92 0.09 20.10
N LYS A 148 -8.27 0.21 18.81
CA LYS A 148 -9.65 0.19 18.31
C LYS A 148 -9.94 -1.12 17.60
N SER A 149 -9.79 -2.22 18.33
CA SER A 149 -9.71 -3.57 17.73
C SER A 149 -11.00 -3.96 16.99
N PHE A 150 -12.17 -3.54 17.47
CA PHE A 150 -13.43 -3.75 16.76
C PHE A 150 -13.49 -3.02 15.41
N ASP A 151 -13.10 -1.73 15.37
CA ASP A 151 -13.08 -0.97 14.12
C ASP A 151 -12.03 -1.53 13.14
N SER A 152 -10.86 -1.92 13.66
CA SER A 152 -9.81 -2.59 12.88
C SER A 152 -10.35 -3.86 12.21
N PHE A 153 -11.02 -4.72 12.97
CA PHE A 153 -11.64 -5.93 12.45
C PHE A 153 -12.64 -5.62 11.32
N MET A 154 -13.49 -4.61 11.47
CA MET A 154 -14.47 -4.24 10.44
C MET A 154 -13.81 -3.80 9.12
N TYR A 155 -12.70 -3.05 9.18
CA TYR A 155 -11.95 -2.70 7.97
C TYR A 155 -11.20 -3.89 7.39
N LEU A 156 -10.70 -4.81 8.22
CA LEU A 156 -10.06 -6.04 7.75
C LEU A 156 -11.02 -6.92 6.95
N GLN A 157 -12.29 -7.02 7.34
CA GLN A 157 -13.31 -7.76 6.57
C GLN A 157 -13.52 -7.17 5.17
N LYS A 158 -13.51 -5.83 5.05
CA LYS A 158 -13.59 -5.16 3.75
C LYS A 158 -12.36 -5.45 2.88
N ALA A 159 -11.16 -5.32 3.45
CA ALA A 159 -9.91 -5.60 2.75
C ALA A 159 -9.82 -7.07 2.31
N TYR A 160 -10.17 -7.99 3.22
CA TYR A 160 -10.13 -9.43 2.98
C TYR A 160 -11.00 -9.82 1.79
N THR A 161 -12.25 -9.34 1.72
CA THR A 161 -13.17 -9.62 0.60
C THR A 161 -12.55 -9.24 -0.75
N LEU A 162 -11.92 -8.07 -0.83
CA LEU A 162 -11.28 -7.61 -2.07
C LEU A 162 -10.03 -8.43 -2.41
N PHE A 163 -9.18 -8.72 -1.42
CA PHE A 163 -8.01 -9.59 -1.63
C PHE A 163 -8.38 -11.02 -2.00
N GLU A 164 -9.50 -11.54 -1.50
CA GLU A 164 -10.02 -12.86 -1.85
C GLU A 164 -10.47 -12.89 -3.31
N ASN A 165 -11.20 -11.87 -3.77
CA ASN A 165 -11.61 -11.74 -5.17
C ASN A 165 -10.42 -11.65 -6.13
N MET A 166 -9.30 -11.06 -5.68
CA MET A 166 -8.06 -10.95 -6.46
C MET A 166 -7.12 -12.16 -6.32
N GLU A 167 -7.49 -13.15 -5.49
CA GLU A 167 -6.63 -14.28 -5.11
C GLU A 167 -5.25 -13.86 -4.57
N ASP A 168 -5.18 -12.73 -3.87
CA ASP A 168 -3.93 -12.24 -3.29
C ASP A 168 -3.63 -12.94 -1.95
N TYR A 169 -3.13 -14.17 -2.04
CA TYR A 169 -2.85 -15.01 -0.88
C TYR A 169 -1.84 -14.40 0.10
N ALA A 170 -0.93 -13.54 -0.39
CA ALA A 170 0.02 -12.85 0.48
C ALA A 170 -0.70 -11.83 1.38
N ARG A 171 -1.58 -11.03 0.79
CA ARG A 171 -2.38 -10.05 1.56
C ARG A 171 -3.45 -10.73 2.41
N LEU A 172 -4.06 -11.81 1.94
CA LEU A 172 -4.98 -12.64 2.75
C LEU A 172 -4.31 -13.19 4.01
N SER A 173 -3.07 -13.68 3.90
CA SER A 173 -2.30 -14.11 5.08
C SER A 173 -2.12 -12.97 6.08
N GLY A 174 -1.74 -11.78 5.60
CA GLY A 174 -1.59 -10.61 6.47
C GLY A 174 -2.91 -10.17 7.13
N CYS A 175 -4.03 -10.26 6.41
CA CYS A 175 -5.35 -10.01 6.99
C CYS A 175 -5.67 -11.00 8.11
N GLU A 176 -5.49 -12.30 7.88
CA GLU A 176 -5.74 -13.33 8.89
C GLU A 176 -4.89 -13.12 10.15
N MET A 177 -3.61 -12.75 10.00
CA MET A 177 -2.73 -12.43 11.13
C MET A 177 -3.24 -11.24 11.92
N LEU A 178 -3.54 -10.12 11.27
CA LEU A 178 -4.02 -8.94 11.97
C LEU A 178 -5.40 -9.19 12.61
N ILE A 179 -6.25 -10.02 12.00
CA ILE A 179 -7.52 -10.43 12.63
C ILE A 179 -7.24 -11.29 13.87
N GLY A 180 -6.29 -12.22 13.82
CA GLY A 180 -5.88 -13.00 14.99
C GLY A 180 -5.38 -12.13 16.14
N LEU A 181 -4.56 -11.11 15.84
CA LEU A 181 -4.10 -10.12 16.84
C LEU A 181 -5.27 -9.32 17.45
N ASN A 182 -6.24 -8.90 16.63
CA ASN A 182 -7.46 -8.27 17.14
C ASN A 182 -8.26 -9.21 18.05
N CYS A 183 -8.32 -10.51 17.73
CA CYS A 183 -8.95 -11.51 18.59
C CYS A 183 -8.24 -11.65 19.94
N ILE A 184 -6.90 -11.60 19.98
CA ILE A 184 -6.13 -11.57 21.23
C ILE A 184 -6.52 -10.35 22.09
N ASP A 185 -6.56 -9.15 21.52
CA ASP A 185 -6.97 -7.92 22.23
C ASP A 185 -8.39 -8.03 22.81
N MET A 186 -9.26 -8.79 22.15
CA MET A 186 -10.63 -9.06 22.57
C MET A 186 -10.78 -10.32 23.45
N HIS A 187 -9.68 -10.93 23.87
CA HIS A 187 -9.62 -12.16 24.67
C HIS A 187 -10.28 -13.40 24.01
N GLN A 188 -10.31 -13.45 22.69
CA GLN A 188 -10.82 -14.55 21.87
C GLN A 188 -9.68 -15.46 21.40
N TYR A 189 -9.01 -16.14 22.33
CA TYR A 189 -7.76 -16.86 22.05
C TYR A 189 -7.92 -18.05 21.09
N GLU A 190 -8.97 -18.88 21.26
CA GLU A 190 -9.24 -20.01 20.35
C GLU A 190 -9.47 -19.54 18.90
N GLU A 191 -10.17 -18.42 18.77
CA GLU A 191 -10.41 -17.80 17.47
C GLU A 191 -9.10 -17.26 16.88
N ALA A 192 -8.27 -16.58 17.69
CA ALA A 192 -6.97 -16.08 17.26
C ALA A 192 -6.08 -17.20 16.69
N GLU A 193 -5.96 -18.32 17.42
CA GLU A 193 -5.20 -19.49 16.97
C GLU A 193 -5.70 -20.01 15.61
N ARG A 194 -7.01 -20.12 15.44
CA ARG A 194 -7.62 -20.51 14.17
C ARG A 194 -7.28 -19.55 13.04
N ARG A 195 -7.27 -18.24 13.29
CA ARG A 195 -6.91 -17.22 12.28
C ARG A 195 -5.44 -17.31 11.91
N PHE A 196 -4.53 -17.52 12.86
CA PHE A 196 -3.12 -17.72 12.55
C PHE A 196 -2.86 -19.00 11.74
N HIS A 197 -3.60 -20.07 11.99
CA HIS A 197 -3.54 -21.26 11.13
C HIS A 197 -4.04 -20.99 9.70
N LEU A 198 -5.10 -20.20 9.54
CA LEU A 198 -5.55 -19.75 8.23
C LEU A 198 -4.50 -18.88 7.53
N ALA A 199 -3.85 -17.97 8.26
CA ALA A 199 -2.75 -17.18 7.74
C ALA A 199 -1.64 -18.08 7.17
N LEU A 200 -1.18 -19.05 7.96
CA LEU A 200 -0.17 -20.01 7.52
C LEU A 200 -0.61 -20.80 6.28
N LYS A 201 -1.89 -21.19 6.21
CA LYS A 201 -2.45 -21.86 5.03
C LYS A 201 -2.39 -20.97 3.78
N GLN A 202 -2.68 -19.67 3.90
CA GLN A 202 -2.57 -18.74 2.77
C GLN A 202 -1.11 -18.46 2.41
N ALA A 203 -0.23 -18.25 3.40
CA ALA A 203 1.21 -18.09 3.18
C ALA A 203 1.83 -19.30 2.47
N ASN A 204 1.35 -20.52 2.73
CA ASN A 204 1.80 -21.73 2.04
C ASN A 204 1.46 -21.79 0.55
N LYS A 205 0.51 -20.98 0.08
CA LYS A 205 0.22 -20.81 -1.35
C LYS A 205 1.17 -19.83 -2.04
N THR A 206 2.04 -19.16 -1.29
CA THR A 206 3.03 -18.21 -1.81
C THR A 206 4.44 -18.79 -1.71
N ASN A 207 5.36 -18.19 -2.48
CA ASN A 207 6.79 -18.44 -2.37
C ASN A 207 7.48 -17.53 -1.32
N ASP A 208 6.71 -16.75 -0.56
CA ASP A 208 7.24 -15.81 0.43
C ASP A 208 7.54 -16.53 1.76
N ILE A 209 8.82 -16.78 2.00
CA ILE A 209 9.31 -17.45 3.21
C ILE A 209 9.15 -16.54 4.43
N SER A 210 9.32 -15.22 4.27
CA SER A 210 9.21 -14.26 5.36
C SER A 210 7.78 -14.23 5.92
N LEU A 211 6.78 -14.29 5.04
CA LEU A 211 5.38 -14.35 5.43
C LEU A 211 5.04 -15.63 6.22
N LYS A 212 5.61 -16.78 5.81
CA LYS A 212 5.45 -18.04 6.56
C LYS A 212 6.06 -17.94 7.94
N ASN A 213 7.28 -17.41 8.05
CA ASN A 213 7.97 -17.23 9.33
C ASN A 213 7.19 -16.32 10.28
N LEU A 214 6.59 -15.24 9.76
CA LEU A 214 5.79 -14.32 10.56
C LEU A 214 4.51 -15.01 11.07
N ALA A 215 3.81 -15.80 10.23
CA ALA A 215 2.65 -16.57 10.68
C ALA A 215 3.02 -17.61 11.76
N TYR A 216 4.20 -18.24 11.68
CA TYR A 216 4.70 -19.14 12.73
C TYR A 216 5.02 -18.41 14.04
N HIS A 217 5.60 -17.21 13.95
CA HIS A 217 5.85 -16.38 15.12
C HIS A 217 4.54 -16.05 15.84
N ASP A 218 3.52 -15.63 15.10
CA ASP A 218 2.23 -15.25 15.69
C ASP A 218 1.49 -16.45 16.32
N LEU A 219 1.64 -17.66 15.76
CA LEU A 219 1.17 -18.91 16.39
C LEU A 219 1.87 -19.25 17.73
N SER A 220 3.06 -18.68 17.97
CA SER A 220 3.81 -18.89 19.22
C SER A 220 3.50 -17.87 20.31
N LEU A 221 2.67 -16.87 20.01
CA LEU A 221 2.19 -15.91 21.00
C LEU A 221 1.23 -16.64 21.97
N PRO A 222 1.45 -16.50 23.29
CA PRO A 222 0.67 -17.19 24.32
C PRO A 222 -0.76 -16.65 24.49
#